data_AF-A0A933K5B6-F1
#
_entry.id   AF-A0A933K5B6-F1
#
_cell.length_a   1.000
_cell.length_b   1.000
_cell.length_c   1.000
_cell.angle_alpha   90.00
_cell.angle_beta   90.00
_cell.angle_gamma   90.00
#
_symmetry.space_group_name_H-M   'P 1'
#
loop_
_entity.id
_entity.type
_entity.pdbx_description
1 polymer ?
#
loop_
_entity_poly.entity_id
_entity_poly.type
_entity_poly.pdbx_seq_one_letter_code
_entity_poly.pdbx_strand_id
1 'polypeptide(L)'
;MSGTGRNDPCPCGSGRKYKKCCLDPQTPEIMERKNALRDAKLAAREARIEQLKAFAERYSITPETKLVLREIIQELAIKIDDPNDLIVFIEPLVAKSEPTRERLTNVVKLGSFFWSLSLMDDPVDFGRGLEILAERMDMASGEKGQELELVAENMRKRHRYLFSALHQHETIQ
;
A
#
# COMPACT_ATOMS: atom_id res chain seq x y z
N MET A 1 -3.21 60.38 5.15
CA MET A 1 -2.35 60.39 3.95
C MET A 1 -2.98 59.48 2.90
N SER A 2 -3.55 60.06 1.84
CA SER A 2 -4.14 59.33 0.72
C SER A 2 -3.02 58.78 -0.16
N GLY A 3 -2.80 57.46 -0.13
CA GLY A 3 -1.86 56.79 -1.03
C GLY A 3 -2.24 57.04 -2.49
N THR A 4 -1.24 57.08 -3.39
CA THR A 4 -1.43 57.30 -4.82
C THR A 4 -2.51 56.38 -5.38
N GLY A 5 -3.54 56.97 -5.99
CA GLY A 5 -4.65 56.23 -6.58
C GLY A 5 -4.17 55.34 -7.72
N ARG A 6 -4.78 54.16 -7.87
CA ARG A 6 -4.40 53.17 -8.91
C ARG A 6 -4.31 53.75 -10.34
N ASN A 7 -5.06 54.80 -10.66
CA ASN A 7 -5.06 55.42 -11.98
C ASN A 7 -4.20 56.69 -12.08
N ASP A 8 -3.64 57.18 -10.97
CA ASP A 8 -2.84 58.40 -10.92
C ASP A 8 -1.48 58.19 -11.57
N PRO A 9 -0.78 59.28 -11.99
CA PRO A 9 0.60 59.19 -12.42
C PRO A 9 1.48 58.51 -11.37
N CYS A 10 2.34 57.59 -11.83
CA CYS A 10 3.16 56.78 -10.95
C CYS A 10 4.27 57.62 -10.30
N PRO A 11 4.47 57.53 -8.97
CA PRO A 11 5.42 58.37 -8.24
C PRO A 11 6.89 58.06 -8.57
N CYS A 12 7.18 56.98 -9.32
CA CYS A 12 8.52 56.67 -9.81
C CYS A 12 8.98 57.54 -10.99
N GLY A 13 8.18 58.52 -11.44
CA GLY A 13 8.54 59.44 -12.50
C GLY A 13 8.35 58.92 -13.93
N SER A 14 7.74 57.74 -14.11
CA SER A 14 7.60 57.11 -15.43
C SER A 14 6.50 57.73 -16.33
N GLY A 15 5.68 58.63 -15.80
CA GLY A 15 4.52 59.22 -16.51
C GLY A 15 3.34 58.26 -16.76
N ARG A 16 3.46 56.97 -16.40
CA ARG A 16 2.40 55.95 -16.57
C ARG A 16 1.44 55.94 -15.37
N LYS A 17 0.23 55.37 -15.54
CA LYS A 17 -0.71 55.13 -14.42
C LYS A 17 -0.10 54.15 -13.41
N TYR A 18 -0.26 54.38 -12.11
CA TYR A 18 0.35 53.57 -11.05
C TYR A 18 0.07 52.06 -11.19
N LYS A 19 -1.17 51.65 -11.52
CA LYS A 19 -1.56 50.25 -11.79
C LYS A 19 -0.93 49.58 -13.01
N LYS A 20 -0.37 50.36 -13.94
CA LYS A 20 0.33 49.90 -15.15
C LYS A 20 1.84 50.13 -15.09
N CYS A 21 2.33 50.44 -13.89
CA CYS A 21 3.75 50.68 -13.63
C CYS A 21 4.15 49.91 -12.36
N CYS A 22 4.36 50.59 -11.24
CA CYS A 22 4.84 49.96 -10.00
C CYS A 22 3.84 48.99 -9.34
N LEU A 23 2.57 48.98 -9.75
CA LEU A 23 1.55 48.03 -9.31
C LEU A 23 1.09 47.09 -10.44
N ASP A 24 1.81 47.07 -11.58
CA ASP A 24 1.46 46.20 -12.70
C ASP A 24 1.89 44.75 -12.41
N PRO A 25 0.95 43.79 -12.32
CA PRO A 25 1.27 42.39 -12.08
C PRO A 25 1.94 41.68 -13.27
N GLN A 26 2.19 42.41 -14.38
CA GLN A 26 2.90 41.95 -15.58
C GLN A 26 4.30 42.54 -15.73
N THR A 27 4.82 43.25 -14.72
CA THR A 27 6.24 43.61 -14.73
C THR A 27 7.12 42.36 -14.85
N PRO A 28 8.26 42.43 -15.57
CA PRO A 28 9.13 41.26 -15.77
C PRO A 28 9.49 40.55 -14.47
N GLU A 29 9.81 41.32 -13.42
CA GLU A 29 10.13 40.80 -12.08
C GLU A 29 8.98 40.00 -11.45
N ILE A 30 7.74 40.49 -11.55
CA ILE A 30 6.57 39.78 -11.02
C ILE A 30 6.26 38.53 -11.84
N MET A 31 6.42 38.59 -13.16
CA MET A 31 6.20 37.46 -14.05
C MET A 31 7.24 36.36 -13.85
N GLU A 32 8.51 36.72 -13.71
CA GLU A 32 9.60 35.81 -13.40
C GLU A 32 9.37 35.11 -12.06
N ARG A 33 8.95 35.86 -11.03
CA ARG A 33 8.58 35.30 -9.72
C ARG A 33 7.38 34.35 -9.80
N LYS A 34 6.37 34.65 -10.63
CA LYS A 34 5.22 33.75 -10.86
C LYS A 34 5.62 32.46 -11.58
N ASN A 35 6.50 32.57 -12.58
CA ASN A 35 7.02 31.41 -13.30
C ASN A 35 7.84 30.52 -12.37
N ALA A 36 8.77 31.11 -11.60
CA ALA A 36 9.54 30.38 -10.60
C ALA A 36 8.65 29.67 -9.57
N LEU A 37 7.56 30.32 -9.11
CA LEU A 37 6.59 29.70 -8.21
C LEU A 37 5.85 28.54 -8.86
N ARG A 38 5.50 28.65 -10.15
CA ARG A 38 4.83 27.58 -10.91
C ARG A 38 5.76 26.38 -11.08
N ASP A 39 7.01 26.62 -11.43
CA ASP A 39 7.99 25.57 -11.68
C ASP A 39 8.36 24.87 -10.37
N ALA A 40 8.50 25.60 -9.26
CA ALA A 40 8.68 25.03 -7.93
C ALA A 40 7.49 24.14 -7.51
N LYS A 41 6.26 24.54 -7.81
CA LYS A 41 5.06 23.72 -7.55
C LYS A 41 5.01 22.46 -8.41
N LEU A 42 5.40 22.56 -9.68
CA LEU A 42 5.46 21.43 -10.58
C LEU A 42 6.50 20.41 -10.11
N ALA A 43 7.72 20.89 -9.78
CA ALA A 43 8.78 20.05 -9.24
C ALA A 43 8.37 19.37 -7.92
N ALA A 44 7.69 20.08 -7.01
CA ALA A 44 7.20 19.50 -5.76
C ALA A 44 6.12 18.41 -6.02
N ARG A 45 5.24 18.61 -7.00
CA ARG A 45 4.24 17.61 -7.41
C ARG A 45 4.91 16.38 -8.03
N GLU A 46 5.88 16.57 -8.90
CA GLU A 46 6.63 15.48 -9.54
C GLU A 46 7.40 14.66 -8.51
N ALA A 47 8.11 15.31 -7.59
CA ALA A 47 8.78 14.65 -6.48
C ALA A 47 7.80 13.85 -5.61
N ARG A 48 6.58 14.36 -5.38
CA ARG A 48 5.55 13.64 -4.63
C ARG A 48 5.04 12.41 -5.37
N ILE A 49 4.82 12.51 -6.69
CA ILE A 49 4.41 11.37 -7.52
C ILE A 49 5.52 10.31 -7.51
N GLU A 50 6.78 10.71 -7.59
CA GLU A 50 7.91 9.78 -7.56
C GLU A 50 8.03 9.05 -6.22
N GLN A 51 7.84 9.78 -5.11
CA GLN A 51 7.74 9.17 -3.78
C GLN A 51 6.59 8.15 -3.69
N LEU A 52 5.42 8.44 -4.28
CA LEU A 52 4.29 7.52 -4.30
C LEU A 52 4.54 6.29 -5.17
N LYS A 53 5.25 6.45 -6.30
CA LYS A 53 5.66 5.32 -7.15
C LYS A 53 6.66 4.42 -6.43
N ALA A 54 7.72 4.98 -5.86
CA ALA A 54 8.70 4.23 -5.09
C ALA A 54 8.07 3.54 -3.86
N PHE A 55 7.07 4.17 -3.25
CA PHE A 55 6.27 3.55 -2.20
C PHE A 55 5.44 2.38 -2.73
N ALA A 56 4.72 2.57 -3.84
CA ALA A 56 3.90 1.53 -4.48
C ALA A 56 4.74 0.33 -4.99
N GLU A 57 5.91 0.58 -5.56
CA GLU A 57 6.88 -0.46 -5.98
C GLU A 57 7.37 -1.31 -4.80
N ARG A 58 7.41 -0.72 -3.60
CA ARG A 58 7.79 -1.42 -2.37
C ARG A 58 6.61 -2.15 -1.71
N TYR A 59 5.36 -1.87 -2.10
CA TYR A 59 4.16 -2.29 -1.36
C TYR A 59 3.11 -3.07 -2.14
N SER A 60 3.40 -3.65 -3.30
CA SER A 60 2.46 -4.60 -3.87
C SER A 60 3.14 -5.57 -4.81
N ILE A 61 2.89 -6.84 -4.55
CA ILE A 61 2.95 -7.95 -5.52
C ILE A 61 2.80 -7.38 -6.94
N THR A 62 3.84 -7.53 -7.77
CA THR A 62 3.84 -6.95 -9.11
C THR A 62 2.67 -7.48 -9.94
N PRO A 63 2.18 -6.75 -10.96
CA PRO A 63 1.10 -7.24 -11.82
C PRO A 63 1.37 -8.63 -12.40
N GLU A 64 2.62 -8.91 -12.77
CA GLU A 64 3.08 -10.21 -13.29
C GLU A 64 2.99 -11.29 -12.20
N THR A 65 3.50 -11.00 -11.01
CA THR A 65 3.42 -11.92 -9.86
C THR A 65 1.96 -12.21 -9.50
N LYS A 66 1.09 -11.19 -9.57
CA LYS A 66 -0.36 -11.32 -9.32
C LYS A 66 -1.06 -12.19 -10.36
N LEU A 67 -0.61 -12.20 -11.62
CA LEU A 67 -1.12 -13.11 -12.64
C LEU A 67 -0.72 -14.54 -12.31
N VAL A 68 0.56 -14.78 -12.01
CA VAL A 68 1.07 -16.12 -11.62
C VAL A 68 0.35 -16.65 -10.38
N LEU A 69 0.13 -15.81 -9.36
CA LEU A 69 -0.61 -16.22 -8.17
C LEU A 69 -2.06 -16.63 -8.49
N ARG A 70 -2.75 -15.90 -9.39
CA ARG A 70 -4.10 -16.27 -9.83
C ARG A 70 -4.14 -17.61 -10.54
N GLU A 71 -3.18 -17.85 -11.44
CA GLU A 71 -3.04 -19.16 -12.12
C GLU A 71 -2.84 -20.30 -11.12
N ILE A 72 -1.91 -20.12 -10.17
CA ILE A 72 -1.63 -21.13 -9.14
C ILE A 72 -2.87 -21.40 -8.28
N ILE A 73 -3.57 -20.35 -7.82
CA ILE A 73 -4.78 -20.50 -7.00
C ILE A 73 -5.86 -21.30 -7.74
N GLN A 74 -6.03 -21.02 -9.04
CA GLN A 74 -6.95 -21.74 -9.89
C GLN A 74 -6.54 -23.20 -10.11
N GLU A 75 -5.26 -23.46 -10.40
CA GLU A 75 -4.72 -24.81 -10.61
C GLU A 75 -4.82 -25.69 -9.36
N LEU A 76 -4.60 -25.09 -8.18
CA LEU A 76 -4.74 -25.77 -6.90
C LEU A 76 -6.22 -25.94 -6.47
N ALA A 77 -7.17 -25.42 -7.24
CA ALA A 77 -8.61 -25.47 -6.96
C ALA A 77 -8.95 -25.01 -5.52
N ILE A 78 -8.29 -23.95 -5.05
CA ILE A 78 -8.50 -23.41 -3.71
C ILE A 78 -9.89 -22.79 -3.63
N LYS A 79 -10.67 -23.19 -2.62
CA LYS A 79 -12.05 -22.71 -2.40
C LYS A 79 -12.04 -21.37 -1.66
N ILE A 80 -11.91 -20.28 -2.40
CA ILE A 80 -12.05 -18.90 -1.91
C ILE A 80 -12.90 -18.13 -2.92
N ASP A 81 -13.79 -17.26 -2.44
CA ASP A 81 -14.77 -16.55 -3.27
C ASP A 81 -14.10 -15.58 -4.26
N ASP A 82 -13.16 -14.75 -3.79
CA ASP A 82 -12.29 -13.94 -4.64
C ASP A 82 -10.81 -14.34 -4.45
N PRO A 83 -10.13 -14.87 -5.48
CA PRO A 83 -8.70 -15.15 -5.44
C PRO A 83 -7.84 -13.94 -5.02
N ASN A 84 -8.30 -12.70 -5.27
CA ASN A 84 -7.59 -11.51 -4.82
C ASN A 84 -7.54 -11.38 -3.31
N ASP A 85 -8.53 -11.89 -2.58
CA ASP A 85 -8.52 -11.87 -1.11
C ASP A 85 -7.36 -12.70 -0.58
N LEU A 86 -7.17 -13.91 -1.13
CA LEU A 86 -6.00 -14.73 -0.79
C LEU A 86 -4.69 -14.02 -1.16
N ILE A 87 -4.62 -13.38 -2.33
CA ILE A 87 -3.42 -12.68 -2.79
C ILE A 87 -3.05 -11.52 -1.85
N VAL A 88 -4.03 -10.71 -1.44
CA VAL A 88 -3.81 -9.62 -0.48
C VAL A 88 -3.46 -10.17 0.90
N PHE A 89 -4.07 -11.28 1.30
CA PHE A 89 -3.76 -11.94 2.55
C PHE A 89 -2.30 -12.41 2.62
N ILE A 90 -1.82 -13.10 1.58
CA ILE A 90 -0.47 -13.72 1.54
C ILE A 90 0.64 -12.76 1.12
N GLU A 91 0.32 -11.50 0.85
CA GLU A 91 1.29 -10.46 0.46
C GLU A 91 2.57 -10.44 1.31
N PRO A 92 2.55 -10.53 2.66
CA PRO A 92 3.77 -10.54 3.46
C PRO A 92 4.66 -11.77 3.20
N LEU A 93 4.06 -12.91 2.84
CA LEU A 93 4.77 -14.14 2.50
C LEU A 93 5.38 -14.04 1.10
N VAL A 94 4.64 -13.46 0.15
CA VAL A 94 5.14 -13.21 -1.21
C VAL A 94 6.33 -12.24 -1.17
N ALA A 95 6.25 -11.18 -0.37
CA ALA A 95 7.33 -10.19 -0.24
C ALA A 95 8.64 -10.77 0.33
N LYS A 96 8.56 -11.88 1.07
CA LYS A 96 9.72 -12.60 1.62
C LYS A 96 10.18 -13.78 0.75
N SER A 97 9.56 -13.99 -0.40
CA SER A 97 9.82 -15.11 -1.29
C SER A 97 10.42 -14.63 -2.61
N GLU A 98 11.27 -15.46 -3.21
CA GLU A 98 11.62 -15.28 -4.62
C GLU A 98 10.36 -15.47 -5.49
N PRO A 99 10.18 -14.68 -6.56
CA PRO A 99 9.01 -14.72 -7.43
C PRO A 99 9.09 -15.85 -8.48
N THR A 100 9.57 -17.04 -8.09
CA THR A 100 9.58 -18.22 -8.95
C THR A 100 8.26 -18.99 -8.80
N ARG A 101 7.80 -19.67 -9.86
CA ARG A 101 6.53 -20.41 -9.84
C ARG A 101 6.47 -21.44 -8.70
N GLU A 102 7.56 -22.17 -8.47
CA GLU A 102 7.66 -23.16 -7.40
C GLU A 102 7.51 -22.51 -6.01
N ARG A 103 8.26 -21.44 -5.75
CA ARG A 103 8.21 -20.72 -4.46
C ARG A 103 6.86 -20.08 -4.22
N LEU A 104 6.29 -19.42 -5.24
CA LEU A 104 4.95 -18.85 -5.18
C LEU A 104 3.88 -19.93 -4.96
N THR A 105 4.05 -21.12 -5.53
CA THR A 105 3.15 -22.26 -5.27
C THR A 105 3.17 -22.67 -3.80
N ASN A 106 4.36 -22.72 -3.20
CA ASN A 106 4.50 -23.03 -1.77
C ASN A 106 3.91 -21.92 -0.90
N VAL A 107 4.11 -20.64 -1.26
CA VAL A 107 3.49 -19.49 -0.59
C VAL A 107 1.96 -19.57 -0.65
N VAL A 108 1.38 -19.91 -1.81
CA VAL A 108 -0.07 -20.06 -1.96
C VAL A 108 -0.60 -21.22 -1.10
N LYS A 109 0.09 -22.36 -1.07
CA LYS A 109 -0.29 -23.52 -0.23
C LYS A 109 -0.23 -23.20 1.26
N LEU A 110 0.85 -22.56 1.71
CA LEU A 110 1.01 -22.16 3.10
C LEU A 110 0.00 -21.08 3.49
N GLY A 111 -0.21 -20.12 2.59
CA GLY A 111 -1.18 -19.05 2.78
C GLY A 111 -2.63 -19.56 2.83
N SER A 112 -3.02 -20.50 1.97
CA SER A 112 -4.36 -21.09 2.01
C SER A 112 -4.59 -21.94 3.26
N PHE A 113 -3.53 -22.57 3.77
CA PHE A 113 -3.55 -23.22 5.07
C PHE A 113 -3.80 -22.21 6.20
N PHE A 114 -3.03 -21.12 6.27
CA PHE A 114 -3.25 -20.08 7.28
C PHE A 114 -4.60 -19.37 7.14
N TRP A 115 -5.12 -19.21 5.93
CA TRP A 115 -6.47 -18.69 5.69
C TRP A 115 -7.51 -19.59 6.37
N SER A 116 -7.46 -20.89 6.09
CA SER A 116 -8.36 -21.88 6.69
C SER A 116 -8.25 -21.91 8.21
N LEU A 117 -7.02 -21.89 8.72
CA LEU A 117 -6.75 -21.87 10.15
C LEU A 117 -7.29 -20.61 10.83
N SER A 118 -7.25 -19.48 10.13
CA SER A 118 -7.72 -18.18 10.66
C SER A 118 -9.24 -18.11 10.84
N LEU A 119 -9.99 -18.97 10.15
CA LEU A 119 -11.44 -19.13 10.30
C LEU A 119 -11.82 -20.01 11.48
N MET A 120 -10.84 -20.62 12.17
CA MET A 120 -11.09 -21.34 13.41
C MET A 120 -11.07 -20.34 14.59
N ASP A 121 -12.17 -20.27 15.34
CA ASP A 121 -12.27 -19.40 16.51
C ASP A 121 -11.68 -20.06 17.75
N ASP A 122 -11.87 -21.38 17.88
CA ASP A 122 -11.35 -22.15 19.00
C ASP A 122 -9.80 -22.21 19.01
N PRO A 123 -9.14 -21.76 20.09
CA PRO A 123 -7.67 -21.79 20.20
C PRO A 123 -7.06 -23.20 20.19
N VAL A 124 -7.80 -24.23 20.63
CA VAL A 124 -7.33 -25.62 20.65
C VAL A 124 -7.31 -26.16 19.22
N ASP A 125 -8.35 -25.92 18.43
CA ASP A 125 -8.40 -26.32 17.03
C ASP A 125 -7.35 -25.58 16.19
N PHE A 126 -7.13 -24.29 16.46
CA PHE A 126 -6.03 -23.52 15.87
C PHE A 126 -4.66 -24.16 16.17
N GLY A 127 -4.41 -24.51 17.44
CA GLY A 127 -3.17 -25.16 17.86
C GLY A 127 -2.94 -26.51 17.17
N ARG A 128 -3.97 -27.36 17.15
CA ARG A 128 -3.93 -28.67 16.47
C ARG A 128 -3.65 -28.55 14.98
N GLY A 129 -4.28 -27.59 14.30
CA GLY A 129 -4.00 -27.34 12.89
C GLY A 129 -2.53 -26.99 12.68
N LEU A 130 -1.99 -26.10 13.51
CA LEU A 130 -0.60 -25.69 13.41
C LEU A 130 0.39 -26.85 13.67
N GLU A 131 0.11 -27.72 14.64
CA GLU A 131 0.89 -28.93 14.90
C GLU A 131 0.98 -29.83 13.64
N ILE A 132 -0.14 -30.06 12.95
CA ILE A 132 -0.19 -30.86 11.71
C ILE A 132 0.73 -30.25 10.63
N LEU A 133 0.75 -28.92 10.51
CA LEU A 133 1.63 -28.25 9.56
C LEU A 133 3.10 -28.40 9.98
N ALA A 134 3.40 -28.18 11.26
CA ALA A 134 4.74 -28.26 11.81
C ALA A 134 5.36 -29.66 11.62
N GLU A 135 4.58 -30.72 11.85
CA GLU A 135 5.01 -32.11 11.59
C GLU A 135 5.36 -32.34 10.12
N ARG A 136 4.50 -31.87 9.19
CA ARG A 136 4.75 -32.02 7.74
C ARG A 136 5.97 -31.26 7.25
N MET A 137 6.32 -30.16 7.92
CA MET A 137 7.48 -29.34 7.58
C MET A 137 8.75 -29.77 8.29
N ASP A 138 8.71 -30.83 9.13
CA ASP A 138 9.81 -31.24 10.01
C ASP A 138 10.27 -30.08 10.93
N MET A 139 9.29 -29.33 11.45
CA MET A 139 9.44 -28.12 12.27
C MET A 139 8.67 -28.21 13.59
N ALA A 140 8.34 -29.42 14.05
CA ALA A 140 7.53 -29.64 15.25
C ALA A 140 8.19 -29.19 16.57
N SER A 141 9.48 -28.86 16.58
CA SER A 141 10.19 -28.40 17.79
C SER A 141 11.35 -27.46 17.47
N GLY A 142 11.80 -26.73 18.48
CA GLY A 142 12.92 -25.80 18.40
C GLY A 142 12.57 -24.43 17.81
N GLU A 143 13.60 -23.66 17.45
CA GLU A 143 13.51 -22.26 16.98
C GLU A 143 12.60 -22.12 15.74
N LYS A 144 12.67 -23.09 14.83
CA LYS A 144 11.85 -23.16 13.62
C LYS A 144 10.36 -23.29 13.93
N GLY A 145 10.00 -24.11 14.91
CA GLY A 145 8.59 -24.24 15.35
C GLY A 145 8.06 -22.94 15.94
N GLN A 146 8.87 -22.26 16.77
CA GLN A 146 8.51 -20.96 17.35
C GLN A 146 8.34 -19.87 16.27
N GLU A 147 9.19 -19.88 15.24
CA GLU A 147 9.04 -18.97 14.10
C GLU A 147 7.73 -19.23 13.34
N LEU A 148 7.38 -20.50 13.11
CA LEU A 148 6.13 -20.88 12.45
C LEU A 148 4.90 -20.43 13.25
N GLU A 149 4.90 -20.61 14.56
CA GLU A 149 3.85 -20.11 15.46
C GLU A 149 3.69 -18.59 15.37
N LEU A 150 4.79 -17.86 15.42
CA LEU A 150 4.76 -16.40 15.32
C LEU A 150 4.21 -15.94 13.95
N VAL A 151 4.62 -16.61 12.87
CA VAL A 151 4.08 -16.33 11.52
C VAL A 151 2.57 -16.63 11.50
N ALA A 152 2.14 -17.80 11.97
CA ALA A 152 0.74 -18.20 11.99
C ALA A 152 -0.13 -17.19 12.75
N GLU A 153 0.30 -16.74 13.92
CA GLU A 153 -0.44 -15.76 14.73
C GLU A 153 -0.52 -14.38 14.05
N ASN A 154 0.57 -13.93 13.42
CA ASN A 154 0.55 -12.69 12.65
C ASN A 154 -0.37 -12.78 11.43
N MET A 155 -0.39 -13.92 10.75
CA MET A 155 -1.32 -14.17 9.66
C MET A 155 -2.76 -14.21 10.18
N ARG A 156 -3.05 -14.84 11.32
CA ARG A 156 -4.40 -14.85 11.94
C ARG A 156 -4.90 -13.44 12.25
N LYS A 157 -4.06 -12.61 12.88
CA LYS A 157 -4.38 -11.20 13.16
C LYS A 157 -4.64 -10.42 11.88
N ARG A 158 -3.81 -10.61 10.84
CA ARG A 158 -4.00 -9.98 9.54
C ARG A 158 -5.32 -10.41 8.89
N HIS A 159 -5.68 -11.69 8.96
CA HIS A 159 -6.93 -12.20 8.41
C HIS A 159 -8.14 -11.53 9.08
N ARG A 160 -8.18 -11.50 10.41
CA ARG A 160 -9.28 -10.84 11.16
C ARG A 160 -9.36 -9.34 10.87
N TYR A 161 -8.23 -8.68 10.70
CA TYR A 161 -8.19 -7.25 10.35
C TYR A 161 -8.73 -6.97 8.94
N LEU A 162 -8.25 -7.71 7.92
CA LEU A 162 -8.62 -7.48 6.53
C LEU A 162 -10.04 -7.96 6.21
N PHE A 163 -10.45 -9.08 6.81
CA PHE A 163 -11.69 -9.78 6.47
C PHE A 163 -12.62 -9.88 7.68
N SER A 164 -12.75 -8.80 8.45
CA SER A 164 -13.56 -8.77 9.68
C SER A 164 -14.99 -9.30 9.49
N ALA A 165 -15.61 -9.07 8.33
CA ALA A 165 -16.94 -9.57 7.98
C ALA A 165 -17.06 -11.11 8.05
N LEU A 166 -15.99 -11.85 7.77
CA LEU A 166 -15.97 -13.32 7.86
C LEU A 166 -16.00 -13.83 9.32
N HIS A 167 -15.76 -12.94 10.29
CA HIS A 167 -15.75 -13.23 11.73
C HIS A 167 -16.95 -12.60 12.46
N GLN A 168 -17.88 -11.94 11.75
CA GLN A 168 -18.99 -11.19 12.35
C GLN A 168 -20.17 -12.07 12.82
N HIS A 169 -20.10 -13.39 12.70
CA HIS A 169 -21.15 -14.29 13.18
C HIS A 169 -21.17 -14.51 14.70
N GLU A 170 -20.36 -13.78 15.47
CA GLU A 170 -20.22 -13.93 16.93
C GLU A 170 -20.98 -12.90 17.78
N THR A 171 -22.03 -12.25 17.28
CA THR A 171 -22.83 -11.32 18.12
C THR A 171 -24.33 -11.50 17.98
N ILE A 172 -24.80 -12.74 17.98
CA ILE A 172 -26.17 -13.08 18.36
C ILE A 172 -26.13 -14.25 19.34
N GLN A 173 -25.97 -13.92 20.62
CA GLN A 173 -26.51 -14.67 21.74
C GLN A 173 -27.26 -13.69 22.64
#